data_AF-A0A314Y766-F1
#
_entry.id   AF-A0A314Y766-F1
#
_cell.length_a   1.000
_cell.length_b   1.000
_cell.length_c   1.000
_cell.angle_alpha   90.00
_cell.angle_beta   90.00
_cell.angle_gamma   90.00
#
_symmetry.space_group_name_H-M   'P 1'
#
loop_
_entity.id
_entity.type
_entity.pdbx_description
1 polymer ?
#
loop_
_entity_poly.entity_id
_entity_poly.type
_entity_poly.pdbx_seq_one_letter_code
_entity_poly.pdbx_strand_id
1 'polypeptide(L)'
;METQTSSSSWFLILSLLAITSSSEASNEKTIGRVCPPSSCGSIRNISYPFRLNGDPTNCGVSFYTLSCENNLTILNLYSGKYTVRSINYDNNTIRAVDPGLRKND
;
A
#
# COMPACT_ATOMS: atom_id res chain seq x y z
N MET A 1 -42.12 3.64 -59.69
CA MET A 1 -41.15 3.05 -58.74
C MET A 1 -41.09 4.03 -57.59
N GLU A 2 -41.88 3.81 -56.56
CA GLU A 2 -42.00 4.72 -55.41
C GLU A 2 -41.93 3.84 -54.17
N THR A 3 -40.90 4.06 -53.35
CA THR A 3 -40.47 3.21 -52.26
C THR A 3 -41.30 3.42 -50.99
N GLN A 4 -41.73 2.30 -50.41
CA GLN A 4 -42.29 2.18 -49.07
C GLN A 4 -41.20 2.52 -48.04
N THR A 5 -41.41 3.50 -47.15
CA THR A 5 -40.56 3.67 -45.98
C THR A 5 -41.39 3.70 -44.70
N SER A 6 -40.93 2.87 -43.79
CA SER A 6 -41.54 2.44 -42.55
C SER A 6 -40.73 3.01 -41.39
N SER A 7 -41.41 3.12 -40.25
CA SER A 7 -40.85 2.96 -38.91
C SER A 7 -40.12 4.16 -38.28
N SER A 8 -40.82 4.70 -37.26
CA SER A 8 -40.30 4.82 -35.89
C SER A 8 -38.84 5.23 -35.77
N SER A 9 -38.54 6.49 -36.08
CA SER A 9 -37.17 7.01 -35.89
C SER A 9 -37.10 8.28 -35.05
N TRP A 10 -38.21 8.72 -34.46
CA TRP A 10 -38.22 9.91 -33.59
C TRP A 10 -37.89 9.58 -32.13
N PHE A 11 -38.01 8.33 -31.70
CA PHE A 11 -37.66 7.90 -30.34
C PHE A 11 -36.16 7.61 -30.13
N LEU A 12 -35.36 7.55 -31.20
CA LEU A 12 -33.92 7.31 -31.09
C LEU A 12 -33.09 8.60 -30.95
N ILE A 13 -33.71 9.78 -31.12
CA ILE A 13 -32.98 11.06 -31.09
C ILE A 13 -32.88 11.61 -29.66
N LEU A 14 -33.74 11.17 -28.73
CA LEU A 14 -33.75 11.61 -27.33
C LEU A 14 -32.88 10.78 -26.37
N SER A 15 -32.39 9.61 -26.80
CA SER A 15 -31.53 8.76 -25.96
C SER A 15 -30.04 9.15 -26.02
N LEU A 16 -29.65 10.09 -26.89
CA LEU A 16 -28.23 10.37 -27.18
C LEU A 16 -27.58 11.48 -26.34
N LEU A 17 -28.30 12.18 -25.44
CA LEU A 17 -27.75 13.33 -24.70
C LEU A 17 -27.53 13.12 -23.18
N ALA A 18 -27.59 11.89 -22.67
CA ALA A 18 -27.58 11.64 -21.23
C ALA A 18 -26.41 10.79 -20.72
N ILE A 19 -25.21 10.91 -21.31
CA ILE A 19 -23.99 10.36 -20.68
C ILE A 19 -22.85 11.39 -20.77
N THR A 20 -22.97 12.47 -19.99
CA THR A 20 -21.76 13.17 -19.55
C THR A 20 -21.18 12.34 -18.41
N SER A 21 -20.32 11.36 -18.73
CA SER A 21 -19.42 10.83 -17.71
C SER A 21 -18.53 11.99 -17.29
N SER A 22 -18.73 12.50 -16.07
CA SER A 22 -17.71 13.29 -15.42
C SER A 22 -16.47 12.41 -15.38
N SER A 23 -15.48 12.71 -16.20
CA SER A 23 -14.13 12.26 -15.92
C SER A 23 -13.80 12.83 -14.55
N GLU A 24 -13.83 11.97 -13.54
CA GLU A 24 -13.01 12.23 -12.37
C GLU A 24 -11.60 12.30 -12.90
N ALA A 25 -11.10 13.53 -13.06
CA ALA A 25 -9.69 13.77 -13.25
C ALA A 25 -9.02 13.17 -12.02
N SER A 26 -8.57 11.92 -12.13
CA SER A 26 -7.54 11.41 -11.25
C SER A 26 -6.42 12.42 -11.37
N ASN A 27 -6.24 13.22 -10.32
CA ASN A 27 -5.09 14.10 -10.21
C ASN A 27 -3.89 13.20 -10.46
N GLU A 28 -3.27 13.32 -11.63
CA GLU A 28 -1.94 12.79 -11.88
C GLU A 28 -0.99 13.65 -11.04
N LYS A 29 -1.03 13.37 -9.73
CA LYS A 29 -0.03 13.81 -8.78
C LYS A 29 1.26 13.28 -9.34
N THR A 30 2.13 14.18 -9.81
CA THR A 30 3.50 13.90 -10.21
C THR A 30 4.04 12.75 -9.37
N ILE A 31 4.21 11.56 -9.97
CA ILE A 31 4.61 10.34 -9.28
C ILE A 31 6.11 10.45 -8.95
N GLY A 32 6.48 11.43 -8.14
CA GLY A 32 7.58 11.27 -7.21
C GLY A 32 7.15 10.15 -6.27
N ARG A 33 7.85 9.02 -6.29
CA ARG A 33 7.44 7.75 -5.66
C ARG A 33 7.04 7.98 -4.20
N VAL A 34 5.75 8.10 -3.94
CA VAL A 34 5.25 8.35 -2.59
C VAL A 34 5.42 7.05 -1.81
N CYS A 35 6.13 7.13 -0.67
CA CYS A 35 6.32 6.02 0.25
C CYS A 35 5.56 6.31 1.53
N PRO A 36 4.23 6.09 1.54
CA PRO A 36 3.46 6.24 2.76
C PRO A 36 3.95 5.20 3.80
N PRO A 37 3.97 5.55 5.09
CA PRO A 37 4.34 4.59 6.11
C PRO A 37 3.40 3.39 6.14
N SER A 38 3.98 2.21 6.24
CA SER A 38 3.27 0.94 6.44
C SER A 38 3.10 0.63 7.93
N SER A 39 2.27 -0.36 8.24
CA SER A 39 2.04 -0.80 9.62
C SER A 39 1.86 -2.32 9.74
N CYS A 40 2.25 -2.87 10.89
CA CYS A 40 2.04 -4.27 11.25
C CYS A 40 1.99 -4.40 12.78
N GLY A 41 0.93 -5.00 13.34
CA GLY A 41 0.82 -5.19 14.78
C GLY A 41 0.84 -3.87 15.56
N SER A 42 1.69 -3.82 16.58
CA SER A 42 1.92 -2.62 17.40
C SER A 42 2.78 -1.56 16.70
N ILE A 43 3.49 -1.91 15.63
CA ILE A 43 4.34 -0.97 14.90
C ILE A 43 3.49 -0.29 13.82
N ARG A 44 3.07 0.95 14.10
CA ARG A 44 2.15 1.71 13.22
C ARG A 44 2.83 2.61 12.20
N ASN A 45 4.13 2.86 12.36
CA ASN A 45 4.90 3.74 11.48
C ASN A 45 6.18 3.02 11.04
N ILE A 46 6.09 2.28 9.95
CA ILE A 46 7.21 1.65 9.25
C ILE A 46 7.47 2.46 7.98
N SER A 47 8.57 3.19 7.96
CA SER A 47 8.97 4.07 6.86
C SER A 47 10.49 4.01 6.68
N TYR A 48 10.97 4.65 5.61
CA TYR A 48 12.40 4.67 5.28
C TYR A 48 13.25 5.00 6.53
N PRO A 49 14.30 4.22 6.82
CA PRO A 49 14.92 3.26 5.92
C PRO A 49 14.35 1.83 6.05
N PHE A 50 13.44 1.58 6.98
CA PHE A 50 12.75 0.30 7.15
C PHE A 50 11.61 0.16 6.14
N ARG A 51 11.29 -1.07 5.76
CA ARG A 51 10.12 -1.39 4.94
C ARG A 51 9.60 -2.77 5.29
N LEU A 52 8.31 -3.04 5.06
CA LEU A 52 7.79 -4.41 5.05
C LEU A 52 8.15 -5.11 3.74
N ASN A 53 8.16 -6.44 3.74
CA ASN A 53 8.36 -7.24 2.52
C ASN A 53 7.40 -6.87 1.37
N GLY A 54 6.17 -6.46 1.69
CA GLY A 54 5.17 -6.05 0.71
C GLY A 54 5.28 -4.60 0.23
N ASP A 55 6.14 -3.78 0.85
CA ASP A 55 6.33 -2.39 0.46
C ASP A 55 7.17 -2.30 -0.83
N PRO A 56 6.95 -1.27 -1.67
CA PRO A 56 7.77 -1.03 -2.85
C PRO A 56 9.27 -1.02 -2.51
N THR A 57 10.09 -1.59 -3.39
CA THR A 57 11.54 -1.72 -3.16
C THR A 57 12.25 -0.39 -2.99
N ASN A 58 11.70 0.69 -3.56
CA ASN A 58 12.22 2.05 -3.41
C ASN A 58 11.80 2.76 -2.12
N CYS A 59 11.00 2.13 -1.26
CA CYS A 59 10.47 2.71 -0.02
C CYS A 59 11.26 2.31 1.23
N GLY A 60 12.35 1.57 1.08
CA GLY A 60 13.26 1.25 2.16
C GLY A 60 14.57 0.67 1.64
N VAL A 61 15.45 0.33 2.56
CA VAL A 61 16.72 -0.33 2.27
C VAL A 61 16.50 -1.84 2.32
N SER A 62 16.99 -2.57 1.32
CA SER A 62 16.81 -4.03 1.22
C SER A 62 17.25 -4.78 2.49
N PHE A 63 18.35 -4.35 3.13
CA PHE A 63 18.87 -4.94 4.36
C PHE A 63 18.04 -4.64 5.61
N TYR A 64 17.17 -3.64 5.57
CA TYR A 64 16.28 -3.25 6.69
C TYR A 64 14.83 -3.67 6.45
N THR A 65 14.64 -4.69 5.61
CA THR A 65 13.33 -5.24 5.32
C THR A 65 12.83 -6.06 6.52
N LEU A 66 11.63 -5.74 6.99
CA LEU A 66 10.94 -6.41 8.08
C LEU A 66 9.84 -7.33 7.52
N SER A 67 9.57 -8.44 8.21
CA SER A 67 8.42 -9.29 7.94
C SER A 67 7.24 -8.90 8.83
N CYS A 68 6.01 -9.18 8.38
CA CYS A 68 4.81 -9.16 9.21
C CYS A 68 4.26 -10.58 9.30
N GLU A 69 4.39 -11.22 10.46
CA GLU A 69 3.99 -12.61 10.69
C GLU A 69 3.00 -12.65 11.86
N ASN A 70 1.79 -13.18 11.64
CA ASN A 70 0.75 -13.26 12.68
C ASN A 70 0.52 -11.94 13.43
N ASN A 71 0.48 -10.82 12.69
CA ASN A 71 0.33 -9.47 13.26
C ASN A 71 1.49 -9.05 14.19
N LEU A 72 2.67 -9.65 14.04
CA LEU A 72 3.92 -9.25 14.69
C LEU A 72 4.92 -8.76 13.64
N THR A 73 5.58 -7.64 13.92
CA THR A 73 6.70 -7.16 13.11
C THR A 73 7.97 -7.93 13.48
N ILE A 74 8.57 -8.59 12.51
CA ILE A 74 9.73 -9.46 12.69
C ILE A 74 10.95 -8.88 11.98
N LEU A 75 12.05 -8.77 12.72
CA LEU A 75 13.38 -8.52 12.20
C LEU A 75 14.06 -9.87 11.97
N ASN A 76 14.44 -10.15 10.72
CA ASN A 76 15.18 -11.35 10.38
C ASN A 76 16.67 -11.02 10.33
N LEU A 77 17.45 -11.61 11.23
CA LEU A 77 18.90 -11.57 11.20
C LEU A 77 19.43 -12.98 10.94
N TYR A 78 20.72 -13.10 10.63
CA TYR A 78 21.37 -14.40 10.46
C TYR A 78 21.16 -15.33 11.67
N SER A 79 21.18 -14.76 12.87
CA SER A 79 21.02 -15.48 14.14
C SER A 79 19.58 -15.90 14.45
N GLY A 80 18.57 -15.44 13.69
CA GLY A 80 17.18 -15.84 13.88
C GLY A 80 16.15 -14.72 13.66
N LYS A 81 14.94 -14.98 14.16
CA LYS A 81 13.80 -14.07 14.06
C LYS A 81 13.57 -13.34 15.38
N TYR A 82 13.54 -12.02 15.33
CA TYR A 82 13.41 -11.16 16.50
C TYR A 82 12.11 -10.35 16.41
N THR A 83 11.31 -10.34 17.48
CA THR A 83 10.07 -9.55 17.49
C THR A 83 10.40 -8.08 17.75
N VAL A 84 10.06 -7.20 16.82
CA VAL A 84 10.28 -5.75 16.95
C VAL A 84 9.30 -5.17 17.98
N ARG A 85 9.82 -4.39 18.93
CA ARG A 85 9.05 -3.70 19.97
C ARG A 85 8.88 -2.22 19.69
N SER A 86 9.89 -1.59 19.09
CA SER A 86 9.82 -0.17 18.74
C SER A 86 10.83 0.18 17.66
N ILE A 87 10.50 1.19 16.87
CA ILE A 87 11.40 1.88 15.95
C ILE A 87 11.48 3.33 16.43
N ASN A 88 12.69 3.84 16.63
CA ASN A 88 12.94 5.22 16.98
C ASN A 88 13.66 5.89 15.81
N TYR A 89 12.99 6.83 15.15
CA TYR A 89 13.51 7.55 13.99
C TYR A 89 14.43 8.72 14.37
N ASP A 90 14.28 9.30 15.55
CA ASP A 90 15.16 10.39 16.03
C ASP A 90 16.60 9.89 16.21
N ASN A 91 16.73 8.68 16.75
CA ASN A 91 18.02 8.04 17.04
C ASN A 91 18.41 6.97 16.01
N ASN A 92 17.59 6.72 14.99
CA ASN A 92 17.77 5.66 13.99
C ASN A 92 18.02 4.27 14.60
N THR A 93 17.27 3.90 15.64
CA THR A 93 17.42 2.62 16.33
C THR A 93 16.16 1.75 16.23
N ILE A 94 16.37 0.43 16.23
CA ILE A 94 15.32 -0.57 16.32
C ILE A 94 15.53 -1.40 17.59
N ARG A 95 14.46 -1.62 18.35
CA ARG A 95 14.48 -2.49 19.52
C ARG A 95 13.69 -3.75 19.21
N ALA A 96 14.35 -4.91 19.31
CA ALA A 96 13.74 -6.20 19.10
C ALA A 96 14.03 -7.14 20.28
N VAL A 97 13.18 -8.14 20.46
CA VAL A 97 13.29 -9.15 21.51
C VAL A 97 13.64 -10.49 20.88
N ASP A 98 14.69 -11.12 21.39
CA ASP A 98 15.04 -12.49 21.07
C ASP A 98 14.03 -13.44 21.72
N PRO A 99 13.37 -14.34 20.96
CA PRO A 99 12.41 -15.29 21.51
C PRO A 99 13.03 -16.29 22.50
N GLY A 100 14.35 -16.52 22.45
CA GLY A 100 15.10 -17.37 23.36
C GLY A 100 15.44 -16.71 24.71
N LEU A 101 15.29 -15.39 24.84
CA LEU A 101 15.49 -14.70 26.11
C LEU A 101 14.32 -14.99 27.06
N ARG A 102 14.52 -15.93 27.98
CA ARG A 102 13.62 -16.10 29.13
C ARG A 102 13.86 -14.95 30.09
N LYS A 103 12.76 -14.31 30.54
CA LYS A 103 12.83 -13.43 31.69
C LYS A 103 13.09 -14.34 32.89
N ASN A 104 14.28 -14.23 33.49
CA ASN A 104 14.49 -14.84 34.80
C ASN A 104 13.67 -13.99 35.78
N ASP A 105 12.73 -14.65 36.46
CA ASP A 105 11.86 -14.04 37.47
C ASP A 105 12.62 -13.80 38.79
#